data_AF-C7C7B2-F1
#
_entry.id   AF-C7C7B2-F1
#
_cell.length_a   1.000
_cell.length_b   1.000
_cell.length_c   1.000
_cell.angle_alpha   90.00
_cell.angle_beta   90.00
_cell.angle_gamma   90.00
#
_symmetry.space_group_name_H-M   'P 1'
#
loop_
_entity.id
_entity.type
_entity.pdbx_description
1 polymer ?
#
loop_
_entity_poly.entity_id
_entity_poly.type
_entity_poly.pdbx_seq_one_letter_code
_entity_poly.pdbx_strand_id
1 'polypeptide(L)'
;MSDKAIAVFTFKSREYILAIGGTNSWALNRPHARTFPWVVCCRNANHAAAEGAEPHGSAFLVGRVEDIIPSPEPGWEHRWLIKMSEVAEVAVPQVWQGWRNPVRYTTLEDLGIDPNSLTFKPMPAPAEAALAEIEEIEQAEDAPFMLTIARAKEGLANAFGVTTDAVEITIRG
;
A
#
# COMPACT_ATOMS: atom_id res chain seq x y z
N MET A 1 0.76 12.80 23.72
CA MET A 1 1.33 11.72 22.90
C MET A 1 1.53 12.32 21.54
N SER A 2 2.72 12.20 20.94
CA SER A 2 2.90 12.70 19.57
C SER A 2 2.12 11.83 18.61
N ASP A 3 1.37 12.45 17.70
CA ASP A 3 0.55 11.75 16.71
C ASP A 3 1.45 11.15 15.62
N LYS A 4 2.01 9.98 15.92
CA LYS A 4 2.90 9.24 15.04
C LYS A 4 2.25 9.03 13.67
N ALA A 5 2.97 9.41 12.62
CA ALA A 5 2.51 9.31 11.24
C ALA A 5 3.56 8.68 10.30
N ILE A 6 3.08 7.99 9.27
CA ILE A 6 3.90 7.55 8.14
C ILE A 6 3.61 8.51 6.98
N ALA A 7 4.56 9.35 6.61
CA ALA A 7 4.46 10.12 5.37
C ALA A 7 4.93 9.24 4.19
N VAL A 8 4.12 9.17 3.14
CA VAL A 8 4.44 8.41 1.91
C VAL A 8 4.44 9.34 0.71
N PHE A 9 5.34 9.10 -0.24
CA PHE A 9 5.51 9.93 -1.42
C PHE A 9 5.02 9.21 -2.68
N THR A 10 3.78 9.50 -3.04
CA THR A 10 3.03 8.73 -4.04
C THR A 10 2.72 9.57 -5.26
N PHE A 11 2.78 8.93 -6.44
CA PHE A 11 2.31 9.51 -7.69
C PHE A 11 0.83 9.17 -7.95
N LYS A 12 0.25 8.19 -7.23
CA LYS A 12 -1.10 7.65 -7.45
C LYS A 12 -2.17 8.65 -7.00
N SER A 13 -3.25 8.76 -7.76
CA SER A 13 -4.35 9.70 -7.50
C SER A 13 -5.06 9.39 -6.18
N ARG A 14 -5.77 10.40 -5.65
CA ARG A 14 -6.67 10.20 -4.52
C ARG A 14 -7.73 9.15 -4.86
N GLU A 15 -8.29 9.24 -6.05
CA GLU A 15 -9.34 8.36 -6.55
C GLU A 15 -8.87 6.90 -6.55
N TYR A 16 -7.65 6.63 -7.02
CA TYR A 16 -7.05 5.30 -6.96
C TYR A 16 -6.86 4.83 -5.52
N ILE A 17 -6.28 5.67 -4.65
CA ILE A 17 -6.03 5.35 -3.23
C ILE A 17 -7.33 4.99 -2.50
N LEU A 18 -8.40 5.73 -2.76
CA LEU A 18 -9.72 5.44 -2.21
C LEU A 18 -10.32 4.15 -2.78
N ALA A 19 -10.16 3.89 -4.08
CA ALA A 19 -10.70 2.70 -4.72
C ALA A 19 -10.12 1.39 -4.17
N ILE A 20 -8.83 1.39 -3.82
CA ILE A 20 -8.14 0.22 -3.25
C ILE A 20 -8.17 0.20 -1.70
N GLY A 21 -8.83 1.17 -1.06
CA GLY A 21 -8.94 1.25 0.40
C GLY A 21 -7.65 1.62 1.14
N GLY A 22 -6.66 2.20 0.46
CA GLY A 22 -5.32 2.34 1.03
C GLY A 22 -4.27 2.92 0.09
N THR A 23 -3.08 3.14 0.63
CA THR A 23 -1.92 3.58 -0.14
C THR A 23 -0.94 2.41 -0.30
N ASN A 24 -0.48 2.15 -1.52
CA ASN A 24 0.17 0.88 -1.88
C ASN A 24 1.63 1.03 -2.35
N SER A 25 2.29 -0.12 -2.51
CA SER A 25 3.59 -0.33 -3.17
C SER A 25 4.76 0.15 -2.32
N TRP A 26 4.61 0.04 -0.99
CA TRP A 26 5.59 0.54 -0.03
C TRP A 26 6.58 -0.52 0.42
N ALA A 27 7.88 -0.19 0.32
CA ALA A 27 8.93 -0.91 1.02
C ALA A 27 9.04 -0.35 2.44
N LEU A 28 8.50 -1.06 3.44
CA LEU A 28 8.50 -0.64 4.83
C LEU A 28 8.73 -1.83 5.78
N ASN A 29 9.07 -1.53 7.03
CA ASN A 29 9.12 -2.53 8.10
C ASN A 29 7.71 -2.65 8.71
N ARG A 30 6.98 -3.73 8.41
CA ARG A 30 5.58 -3.91 8.84
C ARG A 30 5.40 -3.86 10.36
N PRO A 31 6.17 -4.62 11.19
CA PRO A 31 6.04 -4.53 12.65
C PRO A 31 6.19 -3.12 13.19
N HIS A 32 7.15 -2.36 12.67
CA HIS A 32 7.36 -0.97 13.07
C HIS A 32 6.22 -0.07 12.59
N ALA A 33 5.80 -0.21 11.33
CA ALA A 33 4.73 0.61 10.73
C ALA A 33 3.38 0.43 11.42
N ARG A 34 3.05 -0.76 11.93
CA ARG A 34 1.82 -1.01 12.71
C ARG A 34 1.73 -0.20 14.01
N THR A 35 2.83 0.40 14.47
CA THR A 35 2.83 1.28 15.66
C THR A 35 2.46 2.73 15.35
N PHE A 36 2.16 3.05 14.08
CA PHE A 36 1.82 4.40 13.62
C PHE A 36 0.31 4.45 13.29
N PRO A 37 -0.48 5.23 14.04
CA PRO A 37 -1.93 5.33 13.82
C PRO A 37 -2.32 6.11 12.55
N TRP A 38 -1.40 6.90 11.99
CA TRP A 38 -1.69 7.79 10.87
C TRP A 38 -0.78 7.51 9.67
N VAL A 39 -1.32 7.71 8.47
CA VAL A 39 -0.56 7.77 7.21
C VAL A 39 -0.91 9.07 6.48
N VAL A 40 0.10 9.73 5.91
CA VAL A 40 -0.04 11.00 5.19
C VAL A 40 0.48 10.82 3.77
N CYS A 41 -0.40 10.94 2.78
CA CYS A 41 -0.05 10.86 1.37
C CYS A 41 0.44 12.23 0.89
N CYS A 42 1.70 12.25 0.44
CA CYS A 42 2.37 13.40 -0.16
C CYS A 42 2.49 13.18 -1.67
N ARG A 43 2.22 14.21 -2.46
CA ARG A 43 2.15 14.12 -3.92
C ARG A 43 3.54 14.16 -4.55
N ASN A 44 3.89 13.12 -5.30
CA ASN A 44 5.01 13.11 -6.22
C ASN A 44 4.57 13.51 -7.63
N ALA A 45 4.40 14.81 -7.85
CA ALA A 45 4.00 15.34 -9.17
C ALA A 45 5.10 15.27 -10.24
N ASN A 46 6.35 14.94 -9.85
CA ASN A 46 7.48 14.85 -10.79
C ASN A 46 7.68 13.43 -11.33
N HIS A 47 6.84 12.48 -10.92
CA HIS A 47 6.85 11.13 -11.47
C HIS A 47 6.29 11.13 -12.90
N ALA A 48 6.86 10.32 -13.80
CA ALA A 48 6.40 10.26 -15.19
C ALA A 48 4.93 9.82 -15.33
N ALA A 49 4.47 8.99 -14.40
CA ALA A 49 3.09 8.54 -14.30
C ALA A 49 2.29 9.30 -13.23
N ALA A 50 2.67 10.53 -12.89
CA ALA A 50 1.96 11.30 -11.86
C ALA A 50 0.50 11.50 -12.22
N GLU A 51 -0.36 11.14 -11.27
CA GLU A 51 -1.80 11.36 -11.30
C GLU A 51 -2.16 12.43 -10.28
N GLY A 52 -3.29 13.10 -10.48
CA GLY A 52 -3.77 14.16 -9.59
C GLY A 52 -3.22 15.55 -9.92
N ALA A 53 -3.81 16.57 -9.30
CA ALA A 53 -3.53 17.98 -9.57
C ALA A 53 -2.79 18.69 -8.44
N GLU A 54 -2.50 17.98 -7.33
CA GLU A 54 -1.88 18.59 -6.17
C GLU A 54 -0.41 18.99 -6.45
N PRO A 55 0.09 20.08 -5.86
CA PRO A 55 1.48 20.50 -6.05
C PRO A 55 2.49 19.42 -5.62
N HIS A 56 3.67 19.43 -6.26
CA HIS A 56 4.76 18.57 -5.83
C HIS A 56 5.09 18.77 -4.35
N GLY A 57 5.16 17.67 -3.60
CA GLY A 57 5.51 17.66 -2.18
C GLY A 57 4.42 18.13 -1.23
N SER A 58 3.20 18.46 -1.70
CA SER A 58 2.09 18.75 -0.79
C SER A 58 1.48 17.48 -0.20
N ALA A 59 1.08 17.52 1.06
CA ALA A 59 0.18 16.52 1.62
C ALA A 59 -1.25 16.78 1.11
N PHE A 60 -1.90 15.72 0.63
CA PHE A 60 -3.24 15.81 0.05
C PHE A 60 -4.27 14.89 0.73
N LEU A 61 -3.83 13.86 1.44
CA LEU A 61 -4.70 12.92 2.14
C LEU A 61 -4.05 12.45 3.44
N VAL A 62 -4.82 12.42 4.51
CA VAL A 62 -4.46 11.79 5.78
C VAL A 62 -5.41 10.63 6.01
N GLY A 63 -4.89 9.48 6.40
CA GLY A 63 -5.72 8.33 6.75
C GLY A 63 -5.38 7.76 8.11
N ARG A 64 -6.40 7.21 8.77
CA ARG A 64 -6.23 6.40 9.98
C ARG A 64 -5.86 4.99 9.57
N VAL A 65 -4.70 4.51 10.00
CA VAL A 65 -4.20 3.18 9.65
C VAL A 65 -5.10 2.12 10.29
N GLU A 66 -5.65 1.24 9.47
CA GLU A 66 -6.46 0.09 9.90
C GLU A 66 -5.59 -1.15 10.01
N ASP A 67 -4.90 -1.50 8.92
CA ASP A 67 -3.97 -2.61 8.86
C ASP A 67 -2.90 -2.38 7.78
N ILE A 68 -1.89 -3.23 7.77
CA ILE A 68 -0.84 -3.25 6.76
C ILE A 68 -0.81 -4.67 6.21
N ILE A 69 -1.20 -4.82 4.94
CA ILE A 69 -1.32 -6.12 4.26
C ILE A 69 -0.40 -6.15 3.03
N PRO A 70 -0.09 -7.32 2.46
CA PRO A 70 0.63 -7.39 1.20
C PRO A 70 -0.02 -6.54 0.12
N SER A 71 0.79 -5.96 -0.75
CA SER A 71 0.32 -5.17 -1.89
C SER A 71 -0.49 -6.06 -2.84
N PRO A 72 -1.72 -5.67 -3.21
CA PRO A 72 -2.49 -6.39 -4.22
C PRO A 72 -1.99 -6.14 -5.65
N GLU A 73 -1.06 -5.22 -5.85
CA GLU A 73 -0.53 -4.89 -7.18
C GLU A 73 0.34 -6.03 -7.74
N PRO A 74 0.01 -6.59 -8.93
CA PRO A 74 0.75 -7.69 -9.53
C PRO A 74 2.24 -7.39 -9.70
N GLY A 75 3.11 -8.33 -9.30
CA GLY A 75 4.56 -8.20 -9.33
C GLY A 75 5.16 -7.37 -8.18
N TRP A 76 4.31 -6.86 -7.27
CA TRP A 76 4.72 -6.08 -6.10
C TRP A 76 4.26 -6.69 -4.77
N GLU A 77 3.97 -7.99 -4.75
CA GLU A 77 3.44 -8.73 -3.59
C GLU A 77 4.40 -8.70 -2.38
N HIS A 78 5.69 -8.43 -2.62
CA HIS A 78 6.71 -8.23 -1.59
C HIS A 78 6.65 -6.84 -0.91
N ARG A 79 5.76 -5.97 -1.36
CA ARG A 79 5.52 -4.63 -0.82
C ARG A 79 4.23 -4.60 -0.01
N TRP A 80 4.01 -3.48 0.67
CA TRP A 80 2.88 -3.32 1.59
C TRP A 80 1.87 -2.29 1.09
N LEU A 81 0.59 -2.65 1.26
CA LEU A 81 -0.54 -1.75 1.29
C LEU A 81 -0.76 -1.29 2.73
N ILE A 82 -0.91 0.03 2.93
CA ILE A 82 -1.39 0.59 4.19
C ILE A 82 -2.89 0.84 4.02
N LYS A 83 -3.71 -0.02 4.61
CA LYS A 83 -5.17 0.13 4.65
C LYS A 83 -5.55 1.26 5.59
N MET A 84 -6.58 2.02 5.21
CA MET A 84 -7.08 3.11 6.03
C MET A 84 -8.57 2.93 6.31
N SER A 85 -8.97 3.07 7.57
CA SER A 85 -10.39 2.96 7.96
C SER A 85 -11.17 4.25 7.70
N GLU A 86 -10.49 5.39 7.83
CA GLU A 86 -11.04 6.73 7.65
C GLU A 86 -9.99 7.62 6.99
N VAL A 87 -10.46 8.60 6.23
CA VAL A 87 -9.62 9.54 5.48
C VAL A 87 -10.10 10.97 5.64
N ALA A 88 -9.16 11.90 5.70
CA ALA A 88 -9.38 13.33 5.67
C ALA A 88 -8.58 13.94 4.53
N GLU A 89 -9.23 14.78 3.73
CA GLU A 89 -8.54 15.57 2.71
C GLU A 89 -7.81 16.74 3.37
N VAL A 90 -6.60 16.99 2.92
CA VAL A 90 -5.77 18.09 3.40
C VAL A 90 -5.13 18.81 2.22
N ALA A 91 -4.69 20.04 2.43
CA ALA A 91 -3.98 20.82 1.42
C ALA A 91 -2.82 21.55 2.09
N VAL A 92 -1.81 20.78 2.53
CA VAL A 92 -0.63 21.34 3.21
C VAL A 92 0.54 21.37 2.21
N PRO A 93 1.02 22.56 1.83
CA PRO A 93 2.08 22.68 0.83
C PRO A 93 3.45 22.29 1.40
N GLN A 94 4.35 21.81 0.52
CA GLN A 94 5.78 21.61 0.83
C GLN A 94 6.08 20.73 2.06
N VAL A 95 5.22 19.74 2.33
CA VAL A 95 5.37 18.80 3.44
C VAL A 95 6.53 17.83 3.17
N TRP A 96 6.70 17.39 1.93
CA TRP A 96 7.78 16.51 1.55
C TRP A 96 9.09 17.28 1.35
N GLN A 97 10.01 17.17 2.29
CA GLN A 97 11.26 17.96 2.34
C GLN A 97 12.39 17.40 1.46
N GLY A 98 12.06 16.64 0.40
CA GLY A 98 13.06 16.01 -0.47
C GLY A 98 13.74 14.77 0.15
N TRP A 99 13.05 14.06 1.05
CA TRP A 99 13.58 12.83 1.62
C TRP A 99 13.82 11.76 0.55
N ARG A 100 14.95 11.06 0.66
CA ARG A 100 15.41 10.08 -0.35
C ARG A 100 14.50 8.86 -0.46
N ASN A 101 13.99 8.36 0.67
CA ASN A 101 13.11 7.19 0.70
C ASN A 101 11.67 7.66 0.63
N PRO A 102 10.80 7.04 -0.21
CA PRO A 102 9.43 7.48 -0.41
C PRO A 102 8.50 7.10 0.76
N VAL A 103 9.06 6.65 1.88
CA VAL A 103 8.38 6.34 3.15
C VAL A 103 9.18 6.99 4.28
N ARG A 104 8.50 7.75 5.12
CA ARG A 104 9.10 8.47 6.25
C ARG A 104 8.25 8.26 7.51
N TYR A 105 8.86 7.71 8.54
CA TYR A 105 8.28 7.68 9.88
C TYR A 105 8.51 9.02 10.57
N THR A 106 7.45 9.65 11.06
CA THR A 106 7.42 11.02 11.60
C THR A 106 6.18 11.20 12.47
N THR A 107 5.69 12.42 12.64
CA THR A 107 4.46 12.75 13.35
C THR A 107 3.62 13.75 12.55
N LEU A 108 2.32 13.88 12.85
CA LEU A 108 1.46 14.87 12.18
C LEU A 108 1.95 16.30 12.44
N GLU A 109 2.47 16.57 13.64
CA GLU A 109 2.97 17.88 14.04
C GLU A 109 4.22 18.29 13.23
N ASP A 110 5.16 17.36 13.01
CA ASP A 110 6.34 17.56 12.16
C ASP A 110 5.96 17.90 10.70
N LEU A 111 4.80 17.42 10.25
CA LEU A 111 4.24 17.67 8.92
C LEU A 111 3.37 18.95 8.87
N GLY A 112 3.20 19.64 9.99
CA GLY A 112 2.36 20.84 10.09
C GLY A 112 0.86 20.54 10.02
N ILE A 113 0.44 19.33 10.40
CA ILE A 113 -0.96 18.89 10.38
C ILE A 113 -1.49 18.82 11.81
N ASP A 114 -2.57 19.56 12.08
CA ASP A 114 -3.30 19.44 13.35
C ASP A 114 -4.41 18.39 13.21
N PRO A 115 -4.36 17.27 13.95
CA PRO A 115 -5.38 16.22 13.89
C PRO A 115 -6.78 16.73 14.26
N ASN A 116 -6.90 17.76 15.11
CA ASN A 116 -8.20 18.30 15.52
C ASN A 116 -8.87 19.14 14.42
N SER A 117 -8.09 19.57 13.43
CA SER A 117 -8.60 20.31 12.26
C SER A 117 -9.12 19.39 11.15
N LEU A 118 -8.85 18.08 11.24
CA LEU A 118 -9.17 17.11 10.20
C LEU A 118 -10.63 16.68 10.26
N THR A 119 -11.30 16.71 9.11
CA THR A 119 -12.65 16.16 8.96
C THR A 119 -12.54 14.78 8.31
N PHE A 120 -12.60 13.74 9.15
CA PHE A 120 -12.55 12.36 8.69
C PHE A 120 -13.88 11.91 8.10
N LYS A 121 -13.78 11.19 6.98
CA LYS A 121 -14.86 10.44 6.34
C LYS A 121 -14.48 8.96 6.38
N PRO A 122 -15.46 8.05 6.55
CA PRO A 122 -15.18 6.63 6.44
C PRO A 122 -14.61 6.29 5.06
N MET A 123 -13.69 5.33 5.01
CA MET A 123 -13.19 4.82 3.74
C MET A 123 -14.38 4.26 2.93
N PRO A 124 -14.54 4.63 1.65
CA PRO A 124 -15.57 4.02 0.80
C PRO A 124 -15.39 2.50 0.77
N ALA A 125 -16.51 1.77 0.67
CA ALA A 125 -16.45 0.34 0.42
C ALA A 125 -15.57 0.09 -0.82
N PRO A 126 -14.56 -0.80 -0.75
CA PRO A 126 -13.70 -1.07 -1.90
C PRO A 126 -14.56 -1.54 -3.08
N ALA A 127 -14.18 -1.14 -4.29
CA ALA A 127 -14.87 -1.61 -5.49
C ALA A 127 -14.82 -3.15 -5.53
N GLU A 128 -15.89 -3.80 -6.02
CA GLU A 128 -16.04 -5.27 -6.07
C GLU A 128 -14.81 -5.99 -6.65
N ALA A 129 -14.13 -5.39 -7.64
CA ALA A 129 -12.90 -5.92 -8.23
C ALA A 129 -11.69 -5.88 -7.26
N ALA A 130 -11.58 -4.85 -6.42
CA ALA A 130 -10.54 -4.74 -5.40
C ALA A 130 -10.80 -5.69 -4.22
N LEU A 131 -12.08 -5.97 -3.92
CA LEU A 131 -12.45 -7.00 -2.93
C LEU A 131 -12.06 -8.41 -3.39
N ALA A 132 -12.28 -8.73 -4.68
CA ALA A 132 -11.88 -10.01 -5.25
C ALA A 132 -10.37 -10.26 -5.16
N GLU A 133 -9.55 -9.24 -5.47
CA GLU A 133 -8.09 -9.34 -5.33
C GLU A 133 -7.65 -9.49 -3.86
N ILE A 134 -8.30 -8.81 -2.91
CA ILE A 134 -7.99 -8.92 -1.48
C ILE A 134 -8.40 -10.29 -0.91
N GLU A 135 -9.58 -10.81 -1.28
CA GLU A 135 -10.05 -12.13 -0.84
C GLU A 135 -9.16 -13.27 -1.36
N GLU A 136 -8.66 -13.17 -2.59
CA GLU A 136 -7.69 -14.15 -3.13
C GLU A 136 -6.37 -14.13 -2.35
N ILE A 137 -5.93 -12.96 -1.89
CA ILE A 137 -4.69 -12.79 -1.10
C ILE A 137 -4.88 -13.30 0.33
N GLU A 138 -5.99 -12.99 1.00
CA GLU A 138 -6.28 -13.47 2.36
C GLU A 138 -6.44 -15.00 2.39
N GLN A 139 -7.09 -15.59 1.38
CA GLN A 139 -7.17 -17.05 1.22
C GLN A 139 -5.80 -17.70 0.95
N ALA A 140 -4.87 -16.97 0.34
CA ALA A 140 -3.50 -17.44 0.14
C ALA A 140 -2.63 -17.38 1.40
N GLU A 141 -2.94 -16.50 2.37
CA GLU A 141 -2.21 -16.38 3.65
C GLU A 141 -2.65 -17.41 4.71
N ASP A 142 -3.92 -17.83 4.71
CA ASP A 142 -4.48 -18.75 5.74
C ASP A 142 -4.42 -20.23 5.34
N ALA A 143 -4.00 -20.53 4.11
CA ALA A 143 -3.72 -21.90 3.70
C ALA A 143 -2.39 -22.36 4.32
N PRO A 144 -2.34 -23.45 5.10
CA PRO A 144 -1.07 -24.02 5.52
C PRO A 144 -0.20 -24.25 4.28
N PHE A 145 1.09 -23.92 4.38
CA PHE A 145 2.11 -23.99 3.34
C PHE A 145 2.35 -25.46 2.89
N MET A 146 1.32 -26.12 2.39
CA MET A 146 1.40 -27.41 1.73
C MET A 146 1.85 -27.14 0.30
N LEU A 147 3.10 -27.49 0.02
CA LEU A 147 3.63 -27.51 -1.35
C LEU A 147 2.87 -28.59 -2.12
N THR A 148 1.74 -28.21 -2.72
CA THR A 148 1.05 -29.09 -3.66
C THR A 148 1.83 -29.17 -4.96
N ILE A 149 1.75 -30.32 -5.64
CA ILE A 149 2.39 -30.50 -6.94
C ILE A 149 1.89 -29.46 -7.95
N ALA A 150 0.59 -29.11 -7.90
CA ALA A 150 0.00 -28.10 -8.78
C ALA A 150 0.65 -26.72 -8.60
N ARG A 151 0.75 -26.24 -7.35
CA ARG A 151 1.36 -24.94 -7.04
C ARG A 151 2.86 -24.91 -7.34
N ALA A 152 3.55 -26.03 -7.14
CA ALA A 152 4.95 -26.16 -7.53
C ALA A 152 5.13 -26.10 -9.05
N LYS A 153 4.24 -26.73 -9.83
CA LYS A 153 4.25 -26.65 -11.29
C LYS A 153 3.95 -25.24 -11.80
N GLU A 154 2.98 -24.54 -11.21
CA GLU A 154 2.66 -23.15 -11.55
C GLU A 154 3.85 -22.21 -11.29
N GLY A 155 4.50 -22.34 -10.14
CA GLY A 155 5.70 -21.55 -9.82
C GLY A 155 6.84 -21.78 -10.82
N LEU A 156 7.09 -23.04 -11.18
CA LEU A 156 8.13 -23.40 -12.17
C LEU A 156 7.74 -22.94 -13.59
N ALA A 157 6.49 -23.12 -13.99
CA ALA A 157 5.98 -22.69 -15.29
C ALA A 157 6.18 -21.18 -15.50
N ASN A 158 5.81 -20.38 -14.51
CA ASN A 158 6.01 -18.93 -14.53
C ASN A 158 7.49 -18.54 -14.54
N ALA A 159 8.34 -19.19 -13.74
CA ALA A 159 9.77 -18.90 -13.69
C ALA A 159 10.48 -19.19 -15.03
N PHE A 160 10.02 -20.19 -15.78
CA PHE A 160 10.63 -20.62 -17.04
C PHE A 160 9.86 -20.17 -18.28
N GLY A 161 8.75 -19.44 -18.13
CA GLY A 161 7.93 -18.94 -19.23
C GLY A 161 7.29 -20.05 -20.07
N VAL A 162 6.97 -21.18 -19.43
CA VAL A 162 6.35 -22.35 -20.06
C VAL A 162 4.96 -22.58 -19.50
N THR A 163 4.17 -23.46 -20.12
CA THR A 163 2.88 -23.87 -19.57
C THR A 163 3.06 -24.88 -18.44
N THR A 164 2.10 -24.98 -17.54
CA THR A 164 2.10 -25.96 -16.44
C THR A 164 2.18 -27.40 -16.93
N ASP A 165 1.57 -27.70 -18.07
CA ASP A 165 1.63 -29.00 -18.74
C ASP A 165 3.04 -29.36 -19.23
N ALA A 166 3.90 -28.36 -19.47
CA ALA A 166 5.29 -28.55 -19.86
C ALA A 166 6.23 -28.79 -18.67
N VAL A 167 5.72 -28.82 -17.43
CA VAL A 167 6.52 -29.02 -16.21
C VAL A 167 6.30 -30.41 -15.63
N GLU A 168 7.38 -31.17 -15.51
CA GLU A 168 7.44 -32.45 -14.79
C GLU A 168 8.33 -32.32 -13.54
N ILE A 169 7.87 -32.85 -12.41
CA ILE A 169 8.61 -32.83 -11.13
C ILE A 169 8.94 -34.28 -10.76
N THR A 170 10.23 -34.61 -10.67
CA THR A 170 10.72 -35.93 -10.24
C THR A 170 11.60 -35.78 -9.00
N ILE A 171 11.36 -36.59 -7.97
CA ILE A 171 12.19 -36.66 -6.77
C ILE A 171 13.03 -37.93 -6.85
N ARG A 172 14.36 -37.81 -6.84
CA ARG A 172 15.27 -38.95 -6.69
C ARG A 172 15.80 -38.97 -5.26
N GLY A 173 15.48 -40.02 -4.53
CA GLY A 173 16.01 -40.29 -3.19
C GLY A 173 17.40 -40.91 -3.24
#